data_AF-A0A512BQV6-F1
#
_entry.id   AF-A0A512BQV6-F1
#
_cell.length_a   1.000
_cell.length_b   1.000
_cell.length_c   1.000
_cell.angle_alpha   90.00
_cell.angle_beta   90.00
_cell.angle_gamma   90.00
#
_symmetry.space_group_name_H-M   'P 1'
#
loop_
_entity.id
_entity.type
_entity.pdbx_description
1 polymer ?
#
loop_
_entity_poly.entity_id
_entity_poly.type
_entity_poly.pdbx_seq_one_letter_code
_entity_poly.pdbx_strand_id
1 'polypeptide(L)' 'MSPEQESAIRILANELHRVNEAVANCVQNGLSVELQRVKRVHSDEGYWGDMIVPIIVKQR' A
#
# COMPACT_ATOMS: atom_id res chain seq x y z
N MET A 1 -1.97 19.21 -13.39
CA MET A 1 -1.96 17.74 -13.31
C MET A 1 -2.32 17.25 -14.70
N SER A 2 -1.48 16.42 -15.32
CA SER A 2 -1.82 15.85 -16.64
C SER A 2 -2.90 14.77 -16.49
N PRO A 3 -3.64 14.43 -17.55
CA PRO A 3 -4.59 13.31 -17.53
C PRO A 3 -3.96 11.99 -17.06
N GLU A 4 -2.69 11.75 -17.42
CA GLU A 4 -1.93 10.56 -17.01
C GLU A 4 -1.63 10.58 -15.50
N GLN A 5 -1.26 11.73 -14.95
CA GLN A 5 -1.04 11.89 -13.51
C GLN A 5 -2.35 11.67 -12.72
N GLU A 6 -3.47 12.21 -13.22
CA GLU A 6 -4.78 11.97 -12.60
C GLU A 6 -5.18 10.49 -12.66
N SER A 7 -4.92 9.82 -13.78
CA SER A 7 -5.16 8.39 -13.93
C SER A 7 -4.31 7.58 -12.94
N ALA A 8 -3.02 7.91 -12.80
CA ALA A 8 -2.12 7.26 -11.84
C ALA A 8 -2.60 7.43 -10.39
N ILE A 9 -3.10 8.61 -10.02
CA ILE A 9 -3.68 8.87 -8.69
C ILE A 9 -4.91 7.99 -8.45
N ARG A 10 -5.81 7.89 -9.44
CA ARG A 10 -7.01 7.04 -9.32
C ARG A 10 -6.66 5.56 -9.17
N ILE A 11 -5.68 5.09 -9.94
CA ILE A 11 -5.17 3.71 -9.82
C ILE A 11 -4.62 3.49 -8.41
N LEU A 12 -3.74 4.38 -7.93
CA LEU A 12 -3.17 4.26 -6.58
C LEU A 12 -4.25 4.23 -5.50
N ALA A 13 -5.26 5.09 -5.58
CA ALA A 13 -6.37 5.11 -4.63
C ALA A 13 -7.13 3.78 -4.62
N ASN A 14 -7.44 3.22 -5.79
CA ASN A 14 -8.12 1.94 -5.91
C ASN A 14 -7.30 0.79 -5.34
N GLU A 15 -6.00 0.73 -5.63
CA GLU A 15 -5.13 -0.31 -5.11
C GLU A 15 -4.96 -0.20 -3.59
N LEU A 16 -4.89 1.02 -3.03
CA LEU A 16 -4.89 1.22 -1.59
C LEU A 16 -6.18 0.73 -0.93
N HIS A 17 -7.34 0.96 -1.55
CA HIS A 17 -8.61 0.40 -1.07
C HIS A 17 -8.58 -1.12 -1.04
N ARG A 18 -8.08 -1.78 -2.09
CA ARG A 18 -7.92 -3.25 -2.12
C ARG A 18 -6.99 -3.75 -1.00
N VAL A 19 -5.88 -3.05 -0.74
CA VAL A 19 -4.97 -3.38 0.38
C VAL A 19 -5.70 -3.27 1.72
N ASN A 20 -6.49 -2.22 1.93
CA ASN A 20 -7.27 -2.04 3.17
C ASN A 20 -8.29 -3.17 3.36
N GLU A 21 -8.99 -3.59 2.30
CA GLU A 21 -9.91 -4.74 2.34
C GLU A 21 -9.18 -6.05 2.67
N ALA A 22 -8.00 -6.27 2.07
CA ALA A 22 -7.17 -7.44 2.36
C ALA A 22 -6.71 -7.47 3.82
N VAL A 23 -6.28 -6.32 4.36
CA VAL A 23 -5.93 -6.17 5.78
C VAL A 23 -7.14 -6.49 6.67
N ALA A 24 -8.31 -5.93 6.37
CA ALA A 24 -9.53 -6.19 7.13
C ALA A 24 -9.90 -7.68 7.13
N ASN A 25 -9.77 -8.36 5.98
CA ASN A 25 -10.01 -9.80 5.88
C ASN A 25 -9.02 -10.61 6.76
N CYS A 26 -7.73 -10.27 6.76
CA CYS A 26 -6.76 -10.92 7.66
C CYS A 26 -7.14 -10.73 9.14
N VAL A 27 -7.55 -9.52 9.52
CA VAL A 27 -7.98 -9.20 10.89
C VAL A 27 -9.24 -9.99 11.28
N GLN A 28 -10.23 -10.08 10.39
CA GLN A 28 -11.44 -10.89 10.61
C GLN A 28 -11.13 -12.39 10.79
N ASN A 29 -10.00 -12.86 10.27
CA ASN A 29 -9.50 -14.22 10.45
C ASN A 29 -8.52 -14.38 11.63
N GLY A 30 -8.45 -13.38 12.53
CA GLY A 30 -7.66 -13.45 13.75
C GLY A 30 -6.16 -13.22 13.57
N LEU A 31 -5.75 -12.54 12.50
CA LEU A 31 -4.36 -12.18 12.24
C LEU A 31 -4.14 -10.68 12.47
N SER A 32 -3.01 -10.30 13.05
CA SER A 32 -2.53 -8.92 13.05
C SER A 32 -1.72 -8.65 11.77
N VAL A 33 -1.90 -7.48 11.17
CA VAL A 33 -1.15 -7.05 9.98
C VAL A 33 -0.53 -5.67 10.24
N GLU A 34 0.77 -5.56 9.99
CA GLU A 34 1.50 -4.29 10.01
C GLU A 34 2.06 -4.01 8.61
N LEU A 35 1.89 -2.80 8.10
CA LEU A 35 2.46 -2.40 6.81
C LEU A 35 3.80 -1.70 7.07
N GLN A 36 4.89 -2.39 6.76
CA GLN A 36 6.23 -1.86 6.96
C GLN A 36 6.79 -1.30 5.65
N ARG A 37 7.34 -0.08 5.71
CA ARG A 37 8.12 0.47 4.60
C ARG A 37 9.44 -0.27 4.46
N VAL A 38 9.73 -0.78 3.27
CA VAL A 38 10.97 -1.53 2.99
C VAL A 38 11.96 -0.77 2.11
N LYS A 39 11.47 0.10 1.23
CA LYS A 39 12.31 0.96 0.40
C LYS A 39 11.53 2.18 -0.08
N ARG A 40 12.27 3.14 -0.63
CA ARG A 40 11.70 4.27 -1.36
C ARG A 40 12.09 4.14 -2.83
N VAL A 41 11.11 4.25 -3.72
CA VAL A 41 11.37 4.42 -5.15
C VAL A 41 11.54 5.90 -5.41
N HIS A 42 12.51 6.25 -6.23
CA HIS A 42 12.79 7.61 -6.67
C HIS A 42 12.65 7.66 -8.19
N SER A 43 12.13 8.75 -8.73
CA SER A 43 12.27 9.10 -10.14
C SER A 43 13.48 10.01 -10.35
N ASP A 44 13.99 10.06 -11.57
CA ASP A 44 15.11 10.95 -11.94
C ASP A 44 14.76 12.44 -11.84
N GLU A 45 13.48 12.77 -11.75
CA GLU A 45 12.96 14.14 -11.58
C GLU A 45 12.78 14.54 -10.10
N GLY A 46 13.25 13.71 -9.16
CA GLY A 46 13.21 14.00 -7.72
C GLY A 46 11.91 13.64 -7.01
N TYR A 47 10.96 13.00 -7.71
CA TYR A 47 9.77 12.44 -7.08
C TYR A 47 10.10 11.12 -6.37
N TRP A 48 9.28 10.75 -5.39
CA TRP A 48 9.50 9.53 -4.62
C TRP A 48 8.20 8.94 -4.08
N GLY A 49 8.25 7.65 -3.76
CA GLY A 49 7.13 6.92 -3.15
C GLY A 49 7.64 5.77 -2.29
N ASP A 50 6.91 5.49 -1.20
CA ASP A 50 7.26 4.42 -0.27
C ASP A 50 6.69 3.08 -0.76
N MET A 51 7.53 2.05 -0.76
CA MET A 51 7.11 0.68 -1.01
C MET A 51 6.95 -0.04 0.32
N ILE A 52 5.80 -0.69 0.48
CA ILE A 52 5.41 -1.37 1.72
C ILE A 52 5.28 -2.87 1.52
N VAL A 53 5.51 -3.63 2.59
CA VAL A 53 5.18 -5.06 2.66
C VAL A 53 4.35 -5.32 3.93
N PRO A 54 3.40 -6.26 3.89
CA PRO A 54 2.69 -6.68 5.09
C PRO A 54 3.55 -7.62 5.93
N ILE A 55 3.66 -7.34 7.22
CA ILE A 55 4.13 -8.27 8.25
C ILE A 55 2.90 -8.85 8.93
N ILE A 56 2.76 -10.17 8.88
CA ILE A 56 1.58 -10.88 9.39
C ILE A 56 1.97 -11.65 10.65
N VAL A 57 1.26 -11.39 11.74
CA VAL A 57 1.53 -12.00 13.05
C VAL A 57 0.24 -12.64 13.58
N LYS A 58 0.36 -13.86 14.11
CA LYS A 58 -0.73 -14.50 14.87
C LYS A 58 -0.43 -14.34 16.36
N GLN A 59 -1.36 -13.75 17.11
CA GLN A 59 -1.25 -13.71 18.57
C GLN A 59 -1.44 -15.13 19.14
N ARG A 60 -0.65 -15.46 20.18
CA ARG A 60 -0.71 -16.76 20.85
C ARG A 60 -1.93 -16.85 21.76
#